data_AF-A0A0D0BAE1-F1
#
_entry.id   AF-A0A0D0BAE1-F1
#
_cell.length_a   1.000
_cell.length_b   1.000
_cell.length_c   1.000
_cell.angle_alpha   90.00
_cell.angle_beta   90.00
_cell.angle_gamma   90.00
#
_symmetry.space_group_name_H-M   'P 1'
#
loop_
_entity.id
_entity.type
_entity.pdbx_description
1 polymer ?
#
loop_
_entity_poly.entity_id
_entity_poly.type
_entity_poly.pdbx_seq_one_letter_code
_entity_poly.pdbx_strand_id
1 'polypeptide(L)'
;MVAVLEAHDQFVVFPTADSEDVCLACEFTESRTCPEWSGGFLAIDGSTIDLYIKSGLYGEVFYNRKSKYSLGCQAICFSPLSSIKKLI
;
A
#
# COMPACT_ATOMS: atom_id res chain seq x y z
N MET A 1 -17.55 9.31 -10.20
CA MET A 1 -16.33 8.46 -10.11
C MET A 1 -16.70 7.04 -9.65
N VAL A 2 -17.75 6.45 -10.25
CA VAL A 2 -18.31 5.14 -9.82
C VAL A 2 -17.78 4.00 -10.69
N ALA A 3 -17.64 4.23 -12.00
CA ALA A 3 -17.17 3.21 -12.96
C ALA A 3 -15.71 2.74 -12.73
N VAL A 4 -14.85 3.57 -12.11
CA VAL A 4 -13.46 3.17 -11.80
C VAL A 4 -13.41 2.29 -10.55
N LEU A 5 -14.31 2.50 -9.58
CA LEU A 5 -14.40 1.68 -8.37
C LEU A 5 -14.98 0.30 -8.67
N GLU A 6 -15.93 0.20 -9.60
CA GLU A 6 -16.52 -1.09 -10.02
C GLU A 6 -15.50 -2.01 -10.73
N ALA A 7 -14.52 -1.41 -11.42
CA ALA A 7 -13.43 -2.13 -12.05
C ALA A 7 -12.27 -2.44 -11.08
N HIS A 8 -12.26 -1.86 -9.89
CA HIS A 8 -11.16 -2.01 -8.94
C HIS A 8 -10.93 -3.49 -8.61
N ASP A 9 -11.97 -4.24 -8.25
CA ASP A 9 -11.81 -5.64 -7.86
C ASP A 9 -11.50 -6.58 -9.04
N GLN A 10 -11.66 -6.11 -10.29
CA GLN A 10 -11.25 -6.87 -11.49
C GLN A 10 -9.78 -6.68 -11.81
N PHE A 11 -9.20 -5.50 -11.53
CA PHE A 11 -7.83 -5.16 -11.93
C PHE A 11 -6.86 -5.09 -10.75
N VAL A 12 -7.36 -4.87 -9.54
CA VAL A 12 -6.60 -4.84 -8.29
C VAL A 12 -6.94 -6.11 -7.53
N VAL A 13 -6.20 -7.17 -7.85
CA VAL A 13 -6.29 -8.44 -7.13
C VAL A 13 -5.16 -8.47 -6.11
N PHE A 14 -5.53 -8.55 -4.84
CA PHE A 14 -4.54 -8.83 -3.80
C PHE A 14 -4.11 -10.30 -3.91
N PRO A 15 -2.80 -10.58 -3.89
CA PRO A 15 -2.35 -11.96 -3.94
C PRO A 15 -2.85 -12.72 -2.69
N THR A 16 -3.18 -14.00 -2.88
CA THR A 16 -3.62 -14.87 -1.79
C THR A 16 -2.49 -15.02 -0.77
N ALA A 17 -2.84 -15.14 0.52
CA ALA A 17 -1.85 -15.13 1.63
C ALA A 17 -0.75 -16.21 1.49
N ASP A 18 -1.04 -17.32 0.80
CA ASP A 18 -0.12 -18.43 0.58
C ASP A 18 0.59 -18.38 -0.79
N SER A 19 0.46 -17.29 -1.55
CA SER A 19 1.14 -17.17 -2.84
C SER A 19 2.63 -16.85 -2.67
N GLU A 20 3.43 -17.32 -3.64
CA GLU A 20 4.86 -17.00 -3.72
C GLU A 20 5.08 -15.48 -3.78
N ASP A 21 4.19 -14.75 -4.47
CA ASP A 21 4.25 -13.30 -4.58
C ASP A 21 4.14 -12.59 -3.22
N VAL A 22 3.32 -13.10 -2.28
CA VAL A 22 3.22 -12.54 -0.92
C VAL A 22 4.51 -12.77 -0.15
N CYS A 23 5.09 -13.98 -0.24
CA CYS A 23 6.35 -14.28 0.42
C CYS A 23 7.48 -13.37 -0.08
N LEU A 24 7.62 -13.22 -1.40
CA LEU A 24 8.61 -12.34 -2.02
C LEU A 24 8.39 -10.86 -1.65
N ALA A 25 7.13 -10.41 -1.58
CA ALA A 25 6.81 -9.04 -1.21
C ALA A 25 7.09 -8.75 0.28
N CYS A 26 6.82 -9.71 1.17
CA CYS A 26 7.18 -9.61 2.59
C CYS A 26 8.70 -9.59 2.77
N GLU A 27 9.44 -10.50 2.11
CA GLU A 27 10.91 -10.54 2.18
C GLU A 27 11.54 -9.24 1.64
N PHE A 28 11.01 -8.72 0.52
CA PHE A 28 11.46 -7.42 0.00
C PHE A 28 11.20 -6.30 1.01
N THR A 29 10.02 -6.26 1.62
CA THR A 29 9.67 -5.27 2.64
C THR A 29 10.64 -5.35 3.81
N GLU A 30 10.85 -6.53 4.38
CA GLU A 30 11.79 -6.76 5.49
C GLU A 30 13.23 -6.35 5.14
N SER A 31 13.67 -6.53 3.89
CA SER A 31 15.01 -6.11 3.45
C SER A 31 15.19 -4.59 3.31
N ARG A 32 14.09 -3.83 3.23
CA ARG A 32 14.09 -2.40 2.91
C ARG A 32 13.49 -1.51 3.99
N THR A 33 12.73 -2.06 4.94
CA THR A 33 12.01 -1.31 5.97
C THR A 33 12.48 -1.68 7.38
N CYS A 34 11.88 -1.09 8.40
CA CYS A 34 12.24 -1.36 9.79
C CYS A 34 11.51 -2.61 10.33
N PRO A 35 12.01 -3.25 11.42
CA PRO A 35 11.43 -4.50 11.94
C PRO A 35 9.95 -4.41 12.30
N GLU A 36 9.45 -3.23 12.67
CA GLU A 36 8.04 -2.97 12.96
C GLU A 36 7.12 -3.16 11.74
N TRP A 37 7.70 -3.21 10.53
CA TRP A 37 7.00 -3.39 9.25
C TRP A 37 7.15 -4.82 8.69
N SER A 38 7.74 -5.74 9.46
CA SER A 38 7.88 -7.15 9.10
C SER A 38 6.53 -7.87 9.05
N GLY A 39 6.42 -8.91 8.21
CA GLY A 39 5.19 -9.69 8.05
C GLY A 39 4.03 -8.98 7.32
N GLY A 40 4.29 -7.87 6.64
CA GLY A 40 3.34 -7.21 5.77
C GLY A 40 3.97 -6.84 4.43
N PHE A 41 3.13 -6.58 3.42
CA PHE A 41 3.56 -6.05 2.14
C PHE A 41 2.83 -4.74 1.83
N LEU A 42 3.50 -3.88 1.06
CA LEU A 42 3.01 -2.56 0.71
C LEU A 42 2.11 -2.63 -0.52
N ALA A 43 0.85 -2.24 -0.37
CA ALA A 43 -0.06 -1.98 -1.47
C ALA A 43 -0.12 -0.48 -1.72
N ILE A 44 0.48 -0.05 -2.84
CA ILE A 44 0.43 1.35 -3.28
C ILE A 44 -0.71 1.46 -4.29
N ASP A 45 -1.88 1.88 -3.83
CA ASP A 45 -2.87 2.45 -4.75
C ASP A 45 -2.40 3.88 -5.05
N GLY A 46 -1.97 4.16 -6.28
CA GLY A 46 -1.41 5.47 -6.71
C GLY A 46 -2.36 6.67 -6.55
N SER A 47 -3.50 6.44 -5.92
CA SER A 47 -4.42 7.43 -5.38
C SER A 47 -3.73 8.43 -4.45
N THR A 48 -4.13 9.68 -4.60
CA THR A 48 -3.65 10.80 -3.78
C THR A 48 -4.82 11.42 -3.02
N ILE A 49 -4.61 11.74 -1.75
CA ILE A 49 -5.59 12.38 -0.88
C ILE A 49 -5.30 13.88 -0.89
N ASP A 50 -6.27 14.67 -1.35
CA ASP A 50 -6.17 16.13 -1.39
C ASP A 50 -6.10 16.70 0.05
N LEU A 51 -5.11 17.56 0.31
CA LEU A 51 -4.95 18.30 1.55
C LEU A 51 -5.72 19.63 1.46
N TYR A 52 -6.41 19.98 2.54
CA TYR A 52 -7.12 21.26 2.65
C TYR A 52 -6.15 22.46 2.76
N ILE A 53 -5.00 22.26 3.41
CA ILE A 53 -3.97 23.28 3.65
C ILE A 53 -2.59 22.71 3.30
N LYS A 54 -1.69 23.60 2.87
CA LYS A 54 -0.27 23.30 2.65
C LYS A 54 0.35 22.70 3.92
N SER A 55 0.97 21.53 3.80
CA SER A 55 1.76 20.95 4.89
C SER A 55 2.89 21.91 5.29
N GLY A 56 3.05 22.18 6.58
CA GLY A 56 4.16 22.98 7.09
C GLY A 56 5.52 22.28 6.98
N LEU A 57 5.51 20.95 6.90
CA LEU A 57 6.71 20.13 6.69
C LEU A 57 7.01 20.00 5.19
N TYR A 58 8.30 20.05 4.82
CA TYR A 58 8.82 19.81 3.46
C TYR A 58 8.34 20.79 2.36
N GLY A 59 7.66 21.89 2.68
CA GLY A 59 7.38 22.98 1.76
C GLY A 59 6.46 22.60 0.58
N GLU A 60 6.97 22.69 -0.64
CA GLU A 60 6.21 22.47 -1.90
C GLU A 60 6.21 21.00 -2.35
N VAL A 61 6.87 20.08 -1.62
CA VAL A 61 7.03 18.67 -2.03
C VAL A 61 5.69 17.96 -2.28
N PHE A 62 4.63 18.40 -1.62
CA PHE A 62 3.28 17.83 -1.77
C PHE A 62 2.42 18.51 -2.84
N TYR A 63 2.97 19.50 -3.56
CA TYR A 63 2.24 20.23 -4.59
C TYR A 63 2.30 19.45 -5.91
N ASN A 64 1.16 18.91 -6.33
CA ASN A 64 1.07 18.03 -7.49
C ASN A 64 0.85 18.81 -8.81
N ARG A 65 0.95 18.10 -9.94
CA ARG A 65 0.72 18.66 -11.29
C ARG A 65 -0.68 19.29 -11.48
N LYS A 66 -1.66 18.95 -10.65
CA LYS A 66 -3.01 19.50 -10.68
C LYS A 66 -3.15 20.77 -9.82
N SER A 67 -2.05 21.35 -9.38
CA SER A 67 -2.02 22.54 -8.54
C SER A 67 -2.74 22.34 -7.20
N LYS A 68 -2.65 21.13 -6.64
CA LYS A 68 -3.21 20.77 -5.35
C LYS A 68 -2.14 20.20 -4.44
N TYR A 69 -2.28 20.47 -3.15
CA TYR A 69 -1.53 19.74 -2.14
C TYR A 69 -2.18 18.37 -1.97
N SER A 70 -1.40 17.29 -2.10
CA SER A 70 -1.94 15.93 -1.97
C SER A 70 -0.91 14.95 -1.41
N LEU A 71 -1.35 13.98 -0.62
CA LEU A 71 -0.52 12.88 -0.11
C LEU A 71 -0.80 11.59 -0.87
N GLY A 72 0.24 10.83 -1.21
CA GLY A 72 0.07 9.47 -1.71
C GLY A 72 -0.55 8.59 -0.63
N CYS A 73 -1.62 7.87 -0.96
CA CYS A 73 -2.19 6.86 -0.07
C CYS A 73 -1.36 5.58 -0.22
N GLN A 74 -0.85 5.05 0.89
CA GLN A 74 -0.18 3.76 0.93
C GLN A 74 -0.88 2.91 1.98
N ALA A 75 -1.34 1.73 1.57
CA ALA A 75 -1.94 0.77 2.48
C ALA A 75 -0.93 -0.34 2.77
N ILE A 76 -0.74 -0.65 4.05
CA ILE A 76 0.05 -1.81 4.46
C ILE A 76 -0.92 -2.95 4.68
N CYS A 77 -0.74 -4.04 3.93
CA CYS A 77 -1.52 -5.25 4.09
C CYS A 77 -0.71 -6.23 4.94
N PHE A 78 -1.20 -6.49 6.14
CA PHE A 78 -0.68 -7.55 7.00
C PHE A 78 -1.43 -8.84 6.68
N SER A 79 -0.75 -9.79 6.05
CA SER A 79 -1.25 -11.16 5.94
C SER A 79 -0.84 -11.91 7.22
N PRO A 80 -1.79 -12.39 8.04
CA PRO A 80 -1.42 -13.18 9.21
C PRO A 80 -0.82 -14.51 8.73
N LEU A 81 0.50 -14.64 8.85
CA LEU A 81 1.28 -15.89 8.70
C LEU A 81 0.77 -17.05 9.60
N SER A 82 -0.21 -16.81 10.47
CA SER A 82 -0.73 -17.79 11.44
C SER A 82 -1.55 -18.93 10.84
N SER A 83 -1.90 -18.91 9.54
CA SER A 83 -2.57 -20.07 8.90
C SER A 83 -1.58 -21.16 8.43
N ILE A 84 -0.29 -20.85 8.27
CA ILE A 84 0.69 -21.82 7.73
C ILE A 84 1.14 -22.83 8.80
N LYS A 85 1.00 -22.54 10.09
CA LYS A 85 1.41 -23.46 11.18
C LYS A 85 0.39 -24.53 11.56
N LYS A 86 -0.75 -24.65 10.85
CA LYS A 86 -1.77 -25.69 11.12
C LYS A 86 -1.74 -26.87 10.15
N LEU A 87 -0.78 -26.94 9.23
CA LEU A 87 -0.72 -27.97 8.19
C LEU A 87 0.58 -28.79 8.16
N ILE A 88 1.31 -28.86 9.28
CA ILE A 88 2.40 -29.81 9.51
C ILE A 88 2.11 -30.61 10.77
#